data_AF-A0A626ATH6-F1
#
_entry.id   AF-A0A626ATH6-F1
#
_cell.length_a   1.000
_cell.length_b   1.000
_cell.length_c   1.000
_cell.angle_alpha   90.00
_cell.angle_beta   90.00
_cell.angle_gamma   90.00
#
_symmetry.space_group_name_H-M   'P 1'
#
loop_
_entity.id
_entity.type
_entity.pdbx_description
1 polymer ?
#
loop_
_entity_poly.entity_id
_entity_poly.type
_entity_poly.pdbx_seq_one_letter_code
_entity_poly.pdbx_strand_id
1 'polypeptide(L)'
;MSFIQTLSGKQFDYLSATIDDIDIEDIAVALSNICRFSGHLPEFYSVAQHSVLCSQLVSPEFAFEALMHDAAEAYCQDIPAPLKALLP
;
A
#
# COMPACT_ATOMS: atom_id res chain seq x y z
N MET A 1 -1.41 17.39 -13.22
CA MET A 1 -1.19 15.98 -13.58
C MET A 1 -2.06 15.16 -12.63
N SER A 2 -2.82 14.21 -13.15
CA SER A 2 -3.75 13.33 -12.41
C SER A 2 -3.18 11.92 -12.21
N PHE A 3 -1.90 11.70 -12.53
CA PHE A 3 -1.26 10.39 -12.47
C PHE A 3 0.08 10.45 -11.75
N ILE A 4 0.53 9.29 -11.26
CA ILE A 4 1.89 9.02 -10.83
C ILE A 4 2.56 8.03 -11.80
N GLN A 5 3.89 8.10 -11.90
CA GLN A 5 4.68 7.08 -12.60
C GLN A 5 5.17 6.05 -11.58
N THR A 6 4.95 4.77 -11.86
CA THR A 6 5.37 3.66 -11.01
C THR A 6 6.80 3.23 -11.31
N LEU A 7 7.34 2.27 -10.54
CA LEU A 7 8.70 1.76 -10.74
C LEU A 7 8.85 1.07 -12.11
N SER A 8 7.85 0.31 -12.52
CA SER A 8 7.79 -0.36 -13.82
C SER A 8 7.65 0.62 -15.00
N GLY A 9 7.41 1.91 -14.71
CA GLY A 9 7.21 2.96 -15.71
C GLY A 9 5.77 3.11 -16.18
N LYS A 10 4.81 2.37 -15.58
CA LYS A 10 3.38 2.55 -15.81
C LYS A 10 2.91 3.91 -15.29
N GLN A 11 1.84 4.43 -15.86
CA GLN A 11 1.16 5.63 -15.37
C GLN A 11 -0.12 5.24 -14.67
N PHE A 12 -0.16 5.38 -13.35
CA PHE A 12 -1.39 5.18 -12.58
C PHE A 12 -2.14 6.52 -12.52
N ASP A 13 -3.19 6.66 -13.33
CA ASP A 13 -4.06 7.85 -13.31
C ASP A 13 -5.23 7.66 -12.33
N TYR A 14 -5.33 8.55 -11.34
CA TYR A 14 -6.32 8.45 -10.26
C TYR A 14 -7.78 8.53 -10.74
N LEU A 15 -8.04 9.01 -11.95
CA LEU A 15 -9.38 9.16 -12.49
C LEU A 15 -9.77 8.04 -13.47
N SER A 16 -8.79 7.29 -13.97
CA SER A 16 -9.00 6.38 -15.11
C SER A 16 -8.18 5.09 -15.07
N ALA A 17 -7.49 4.79 -13.97
CA ALA A 17 -6.71 3.57 -13.81
C ALA A 17 -7.54 2.30 -14.07
N THR A 18 -6.90 1.35 -14.73
CA THR A 18 -7.42 0.03 -15.09
C THR A 18 -6.58 -1.07 -14.43
N ILE A 19 -7.00 -2.33 -14.56
CA ILE A 19 -6.26 -3.48 -14.02
C ILE A 19 -4.86 -3.60 -14.66
N ASP A 20 -4.71 -3.21 -15.93
CA ASP A 20 -3.43 -3.28 -16.65
C ASP A 20 -2.38 -2.30 -16.09
N ASP A 21 -2.84 -1.26 -15.39
CA ASP A 21 -1.99 -0.26 -14.72
C ASP A 21 -1.48 -0.75 -13.34
N ILE A 22 -2.00 -1.88 -12.86
CA ILE A 22 -1.61 -2.48 -11.58
C ILE A 22 -0.51 -3.51 -11.79
N ASP A 23 0.46 -3.54 -10.88
CA ASP A 23 1.64 -4.41 -10.98
C ASP A 23 2.08 -4.85 -9.59
N ILE A 24 2.34 -6.14 -9.41
CA ILE A 24 2.64 -6.67 -8.08
C ILE A 24 4.02 -6.22 -7.59
N GLU A 25 4.99 -6.05 -8.50
CA GLU A 25 6.31 -5.52 -8.20
C GLU A 25 6.23 -4.03 -7.81
N ASP A 26 5.39 -3.24 -8.49
CA ASP A 26 5.14 -1.84 -8.11
C ASP A 26 4.51 -1.75 -6.72
N ILE A 27 3.53 -2.61 -6.42
CA ILE A 27 2.91 -2.69 -5.08
C ILE A 27 3.97 -3.03 -4.04
N ALA A 28 4.72 -4.11 -4.24
CA ALA A 28 5.72 -4.57 -3.28
C ALA A 28 6.77 -3.48 -2.98
N VAL A 29 7.30 -2.83 -4.02
CA VAL A 29 8.31 -1.78 -3.85
C VAL A 29 7.71 -0.53 -3.19
N ALA A 30 6.54 -0.05 -3.63
CA ALA A 30 5.92 1.12 -3.02
C ALA A 30 5.62 0.88 -1.53
N LEU A 31 4.96 -0.23 -1.19
CA LEU A 31 4.65 -0.58 0.19
C LEU A 31 5.91 -0.76 1.06
N SER A 32 7.03 -1.21 0.48
CA SER A 32 8.30 -1.33 1.21
C SER A 32 8.91 0.01 1.60
N ASN A 33 8.51 1.10 0.92
CA ASN A 33 8.98 2.46 1.16
C ASN A 33 7.98 3.34 1.93
N ILE A 34 6.70 2.96 2.00
CA ILE A 34 5.67 3.71 2.74
C ILE A 34 5.79 3.40 4.23
N CYS A 35 6.08 4.42 5.03
CA CYS A 35 6.20 4.29 6.48
C CYS A 35 4.82 4.37 7.15
N ARG A 36 4.56 3.45 8.08
CA ARG A 36 3.36 3.50 8.93
C ARG A 36 3.51 4.50 10.07
N PHE A 37 2.41 4.74 10.78
CA PHE A 37 2.34 5.69 11.91
C PHE A 37 2.79 7.11 11.54
N SER A 38 2.65 7.47 10.26
CA SER A 38 3.18 8.71 9.69
C SER A 38 4.66 8.95 10.01
N GLY A 39 5.46 7.89 10.13
CA GLY A 39 6.89 8.01 10.43
C GLY A 39 7.25 8.41 11.85
N HIS A 40 6.29 8.44 12.79
CA HIS A 40 6.55 8.78 14.20
C HIS A 40 7.00 7.56 15.00
N LEU A 41 8.01 6.85 14.49
CA LEU A 41 8.61 5.66 15.11
C LEU A 41 10.14 5.80 15.17
N PRO A 42 10.79 5.18 16.17
CA PRO A 42 12.26 5.20 16.29
C PRO A 42 12.95 4.40 15.19
N GLU A 43 12.34 3.28 14.75
CA GLU A 43 12.78 2.52 13.58
C GLU A 43 11.74 2.58 12.45
N PHE A 44 12.22 2.50 11.21
CA PHE A 44 11.36 2.45 10.03
C PHE A 44 10.49 1.18 10.05
N TYR A 45 9.18 1.36 9.93
CA TYR A 45 8.20 0.28 9.89
C TYR A 45 7.29 0.49 8.68
N SER A 46 7.49 -0.33 7.65
CA SER A 46 6.80 -0.16 6.36
C SER A 46 5.44 -0.83 6.31
N VAL A 47 4.61 -0.40 5.36
CA VAL A 47 3.33 -1.07 5.06
C VAL A 47 3.57 -2.50 4.56
N ALA A 48 4.65 -2.75 3.79
CA ALA A 48 5.00 -4.10 3.37
C ALA A 48 5.33 -5.01 4.56
N GLN A 49 6.12 -4.52 5.51
CA GLN A 49 6.45 -5.28 6.73
C GLN A 49 5.19 -5.61 7.53
N HIS A 50 4.31 -4.62 7.73
CA HIS A 50 3.01 -4.81 8.36
C HIS A 50 2.17 -5.89 7.66
N SER A 51 2.07 -5.81 6.33
CA SER A 51 1.28 -6.75 5.53
C SER A 51 1.77 -8.19 5.63
N VAL A 52 3.10 -8.40 5.63
CA VAL A 52 3.71 -9.72 5.85
C VAL A 52 3.47 -10.24 7.27
N LEU A 53 3.54 -9.37 8.28
CA LEU A 53 3.22 -9.79 9.65
C LEU A 53 1.74 -10.17 9.79
N CYS A 54 0.83 -9.39 9.20
CA CYS A 54 -0.59 -9.71 9.18
C CYS A 54 -0.89 -11.07 8.54
N SER A 55 -0.24 -11.40 7.42
CA SER A 55 -0.43 -12.69 6.75
C SER A 55 0.04 -13.90 7.58
N GLN A 56 0.99 -13.69 8.49
CA GLN A 56 1.48 -14.73 9.41
C GLN A 56 0.62 -14.89 10.68
N LEU A 57 -0.22 -13.91 11.00
CA LEU A 57 -1.06 -13.90 12.21
C LEU A 57 -2.44 -14.52 11.99
N VAL A 58 -2.91 -14.60 10.75
CA VAL A 58 -4.22 -15.17 10.41
C VAL A 58 -4.12 -16.65 10.07
N SER A 59 -5.26 -17.35 10.04
CA SER A 59 -5.30 -18.74 9.56
C SER A 59 -4.76 -18.83 8.12
N PRO A 60 -4.09 -19.93 7.73
CA PRO A 60 -3.44 -20.05 6.42
C PRO A 60 -4.36 -19.77 5.22
N GLU A 61 -5.64 -20.10 5.33
CA GLU A 61 -6.66 -19.84 4.31
C GLU A 61 -6.96 -18.36 4.07
N PHE A 62 -6.56 -17.46 4.98
CA PHE A 62 -6.73 -16.00 4.87
C PHE A 62 -5.40 -15.25 4.68
N ALA A 63 -4.29 -15.98 4.56
CA ALA A 63 -2.96 -15.37 4.53
C ALA A 63 -2.77 -14.44 3.31
N PHE A 64 -3.36 -14.78 2.17
CA PHE A 64 -3.25 -13.95 0.96
C PHE A 64 -4.06 -12.66 1.08
N GLU A 65 -5.30 -12.76 1.58
CA GLU A 65 -6.15 -11.60 1.84
C GLU A 65 -5.50 -10.65 2.84
N ALA A 66 -4.92 -11.19 3.92
CA ALA A 66 -4.18 -10.41 4.90
C ALA A 66 -2.89 -9.81 4.33
N LEU A 67 -2.21 -10.47 3.39
CA LEU A 67 -1.04 -9.91 2.70
C LEU A 67 -1.42 -8.73 1.79
N MET A 68 -2.57 -8.82 1.12
CA MET A 68 -2.98 -7.86 0.09
C MET A 68 -3.91 -6.76 0.60
N HIS A 69 -4.33 -6.78 1.86
CA HIS A 69 -5.36 -5.87 2.38
C HIS A 69 -5.03 -4.38 2.22
N ASP A 70 -3.75 -4.01 2.35
CA ASP A 70 -3.26 -2.63 2.22
C ASP A 70 -2.64 -2.35 0.82
N ALA A 71 -2.84 -3.23 -0.17
CA ALA A 71 -2.22 -3.09 -1.51
C ALA A 71 -2.54 -1.76 -2.21
N ALA A 72 -3.73 -1.21 -1.98
CA ALA A 72 -4.14 0.08 -2.53
C ALA A 72 -3.26 1.26 -2.03
N GLU A 73 -2.62 1.12 -0.87
CA GLU A 73 -1.75 2.16 -0.31
C GLU A 73 -0.50 2.37 -1.18
N ALA A 74 -0.12 1.42 -2.05
CA ALA A 74 0.93 1.61 -3.04
C ALA A 74 0.67 2.81 -3.97
N TYR A 75 -0.60 3.10 -4.24
CA TYR A 75 -1.04 4.18 -5.12
C TYR A 75 -1.64 5.36 -4.35
N CYS A 76 -2.31 5.09 -3.24
CA CYS A 76 -3.06 6.08 -2.46
C CYS A 76 -2.34 6.59 -1.20
N GLN A 77 -1.18 6.01 -0.86
CA GLN A 77 -0.45 6.21 0.40
C GLN A 77 -1.16 5.67 1.65
N ASP A 78 -0.37 5.42 2.71
CA ASP A 78 -0.92 5.19 4.05
C ASP A 78 -1.40 6.53 4.64
N ILE A 79 -2.65 6.55 5.09
CA ILE A 79 -3.25 7.69 5.77
C ILE A 79 -3.64 7.20 7.18
N PRO A 80 -3.20 7.86 8.26
CA PRO A 80 -3.59 7.48 9.60
C PRO A 80 -5.09 7.47 9.78
N ALA A 81 -5.60 6.47 10.51
CA ALA A 81 -7.03 6.30 10.74
C ALA A 81 -7.77 7.58 11.21
N PRO A 82 -7.21 8.41 12.12
CA PRO A 82 -7.87 9.66 12.51
C PRO A 82 -8.03 10.65 11.36
N LEU A 83 -7.05 10.73 10.45
CA LEU A 83 -7.12 11.59 9.28
C LEU A 83 -8.06 10.99 8.21
N LYS A 84 -8.01 9.67 7.97
CA LYS A 84 -8.95 8.95 7.08
C LYS A 84 -10.41 9.28 7.46
N ALA A 85 -10.73 9.35 8.75
CA ALA A 85 -12.07 9.67 9.25
C ALA A 85 -12.54 11.12 9.00
N LEU A 86 -11.64 12.03 8.62
CA LEU A 86 -11.94 13.43 8.33
C LEU A 86 -11.98 13.73 6.82
N LEU A 87 -11.62 12.76 5.97
CA LEU A 87 -11.67 12.93 4.51
C LEU A 87 -13.13 12.89 4.02
N PRO A 88 -13.50 13.74 3.05
CA PRO A 88 -14.86 13.87 2.53
C PRO A 88 -15.32 12.68 1.69
#